data_AF-A0A948WYH2-F1
#
_entry.id   AF-A0A948WYH2-F1
#
_cell.length_a   1.000
_cell.length_b   1.000
_cell.length_c   1.000
_cell.angle_alpha   90.00
_cell.angle_beta   90.00
_cell.angle_gamma   90.00
#
_symmetry.space_group_name_H-M   'P 1'
#
loop_
_entity.id
_entity.type
_entity.pdbx_description
1 polymer ?
#
loop_
_entity_poly.entity_id
_entity_poly.type
_entity_poly.pdbx_seq_one_letter_code
_entity_poly.pdbx_strand_id
1 'polypeptide(L)'
;MLKLKPIAKLMQEHSLGEAALQDSSGDASDLQNIPLGVSDWNNLTSKARDYVVVDKTAKLAELVNQRKVFIARPRRMGKTTLCSMLHELFAHGKGKFAGTAVYDLWSEPDVYPVIHLSFDKITADDALEFELWLKLFVVKAFKLVGFPEVESFQRDLALSGFFGQFNPIALQHELVFIIDEWHYPLTSLLENGKEDQFNVVRAVLRDFYAWLRGLPNVRFILVMGIMRYSEFSSFTGQDIQDLSMRPYFADLLGYNLEEVRTNFACYIPRAANKLGITEEQLMEQLEQYYDGFCFDENASVKVYCPYSINRFFAQLFDPNKQLLFRNFWMNSANASVALTSFLQAHPLSQTDLTQICLQHFTLTQDEIREPFFFGTVKFKQLLVQSGYYSIKSLVHNPITGKREFNCGITNQDVAEEFEPVVTDYLVNFDADKSKALKAEGSEAQKSLLAGDIECMCIRLNQILCKIHYKILSHANEELYRSFIARFLSANLIKVSEEVVNTLGRCDLVAVTPDHLYPIELKRLGADQKTEHHKFTRLTDGETQLLERGYGSNLTDNDLPQTGVILVISDKDHQICAWRTLTQTDAGIEHHEGYIPSLNVLTQQQVKYGRVHWQTKQQKPSPTQP
;
A
#
# COMPACT_ATOMS: atom_id res chain seq x y z
N MET A 1 -38.25 -28.55 2.79
CA MET A 1 -38.30 -28.25 1.33
C MET A 1 -39.10 -26.97 1.13
N LEU A 2 -38.43 -25.82 1.19
CA LEU A 2 -39.01 -24.52 0.86
C LEU A 2 -38.16 -23.95 -0.29
N LYS A 3 -38.83 -23.66 -1.40
CA LYS A 3 -38.23 -23.36 -2.71
C LYS A 3 -37.57 -21.98 -2.68
N LEU A 4 -36.25 -21.94 -2.90
CA LEU A 4 -35.51 -20.75 -3.31
C LEU A 4 -36.06 -20.28 -4.67
N LYS A 5 -36.56 -19.04 -4.75
CA LYS A 5 -36.77 -18.34 -6.03
C LYS A 5 -35.46 -17.64 -6.44
N PRO A 6 -35.10 -17.58 -7.73
CA PRO A 6 -33.84 -16.98 -8.15
C PRO A 6 -33.91 -15.44 -8.06
N ILE A 7 -32.91 -14.85 -7.41
CA ILE A 7 -32.69 -13.40 -7.23
C ILE A 7 -32.38 -12.66 -8.55
N ALA A 8 -32.29 -13.38 -9.67
CA ALA A 8 -31.95 -12.81 -10.98
C ALA A 8 -33.03 -11.90 -11.63
N LYS A 9 -34.24 -11.80 -11.07
CA LYS A 9 -35.35 -11.05 -11.70
C LYS A 9 -35.62 -9.66 -11.12
N LEU A 10 -34.91 -9.24 -10.06
CA LEU A 10 -35.06 -7.91 -9.45
C LEU A 10 -33.98 -6.90 -9.90
N MET A 11 -33.02 -7.31 -10.74
CA MET A 11 -31.95 -6.45 -11.25
C MET A 11 -32.18 -5.91 -12.68
N GLN A 12 -33.38 -6.07 -13.25
CA GLN A 12 -33.69 -5.62 -14.62
C GLN A 12 -34.75 -4.52 -14.76
N GLU A 13 -35.32 -3.99 -13.67
CA GLU A 13 -36.42 -3.00 -13.74
C GLU A 13 -36.08 -1.59 -13.20
N HIS A 14 -34.79 -1.22 -13.14
CA HIS A 14 -34.37 0.18 -12.91
C HIS A 14 -33.59 0.76 -14.10
N SER A 15 -34.12 0.59 -15.32
CA SER A 15 -33.73 1.37 -16.50
C SER A 15 -34.56 2.65 -16.59
N LEU A 16 -34.16 3.67 -15.83
CA LEU A 16 -34.38 5.07 -16.20
C LEU A 16 -33.07 5.48 -16.87
N GLY A 17 -32.96 5.75 -18.17
CA GLY A 17 -33.88 6.36 -19.11
C GLY A 17 -33.00 7.33 -19.89
N GLU A 18 -32.67 6.98 -21.14
CA GLU A 18 -31.87 7.77 -22.08
C GLU A 18 -32.49 9.17 -22.28
N ALA A 19 -32.04 10.15 -21.49
CA ALA A 19 -32.38 11.56 -21.68
C ALA A 19 -31.36 12.48 -21.00
N ALA A 20 -30.07 12.35 -21.35
CA ALA A 20 -29.03 13.31 -20.96
C ALA A 20 -27.87 13.31 -21.97
N LEU A 21 -28.18 13.44 -23.26
CA LEU A 21 -27.19 13.67 -24.31
C LEU A 21 -27.62 14.86 -25.15
N GLN A 22 -27.71 16.04 -24.50
CA GLN A 22 -27.79 17.34 -25.16
C GLN A 22 -27.70 18.45 -24.11
N ASP A 23 -26.51 18.68 -23.55
CA ASP A 23 -26.11 20.03 -23.15
C ASP A 23 -24.59 20.09 -22.89
N SER A 24 -23.81 20.40 -23.94
CA SER A 24 -22.35 20.52 -23.86
C SER A 24 -21.90 21.95 -23.47
N SER A 25 -22.67 22.62 -22.62
CA SER A 25 -22.35 23.95 -22.07
C SER A 25 -22.82 24.16 -20.62
N GLY A 26 -22.78 23.12 -19.78
CA GLY A 26 -23.21 23.21 -18.38
C GLY A 26 -22.24 23.97 -17.48
N ASP A 27 -22.65 25.16 -17.05
CA ASP A 27 -22.04 26.00 -16.02
C ASP A 27 -21.64 25.21 -14.76
N ALA A 28 -20.68 25.72 -13.98
CA ALA A 28 -20.21 25.09 -12.75
C ALA A 28 -21.28 24.93 -11.64
N SER A 29 -22.51 25.43 -11.87
CA SER A 29 -23.64 25.38 -10.93
C SER A 29 -24.35 24.02 -10.84
N ASP A 30 -24.10 23.10 -11.77
CA ASP A 30 -24.87 21.84 -11.90
C ASP A 30 -24.12 20.60 -11.37
N LEU A 31 -22.95 20.79 -10.77
CA LEU A 31 -22.19 19.72 -10.14
C LEU A 31 -22.56 19.61 -8.67
N GLN A 32 -22.88 18.38 -8.24
CA GLN A 32 -22.95 18.04 -6.83
C GLN A 32 -21.63 18.40 -6.14
N ASN A 33 -21.64 18.58 -4.82
CA ASN A 33 -20.41 18.78 -4.06
C ASN A 33 -19.67 17.45 -3.89
N ILE A 34 -18.35 17.50 -3.70
CA ILE A 34 -17.55 16.31 -3.39
C ILE A 34 -17.31 16.21 -1.89
N PRO A 35 -17.62 15.07 -1.23
CA PRO A 35 -17.48 14.92 0.21
C PRO A 35 -16.01 14.69 0.61
N LEU A 36 -15.26 15.78 0.78
CA LEU A 36 -13.90 15.74 1.29
C LEU A 36 -13.89 15.78 2.83
N GLY A 37 -13.52 14.65 3.44
CA GLY A 37 -13.41 14.55 4.91
C GLY A 37 -14.76 14.51 5.63
N VAL A 38 -15.87 14.34 4.91
CA VAL A 38 -17.21 14.15 5.48
C VAL A 38 -17.47 12.65 5.57
N SER A 39 -17.58 12.13 6.79
CA SER A 39 -17.87 10.72 7.06
C SER A 39 -19.22 10.50 7.76
N ASP A 40 -19.80 11.57 8.30
CA ASP A 40 -21.11 11.51 8.95
C ASP A 40 -22.22 11.38 7.90
N TRP A 41 -22.99 10.28 7.99
CA TRP A 41 -24.03 9.93 7.02
C TRP A 41 -25.12 11.01 6.91
N ASN A 42 -25.46 11.67 8.02
CA ASN A 42 -26.47 12.73 8.03
C ASN A 42 -26.02 13.94 7.21
N ASN A 43 -24.74 14.31 7.35
CA ASN A 43 -24.15 15.38 6.56
C ASN A 43 -23.95 14.98 5.10
N LEU A 44 -23.56 13.73 4.83
CA LEU A 44 -23.36 13.20 3.48
C LEU A 44 -24.66 13.21 2.66
N THR A 45 -25.77 12.79 3.26
CA THR A 45 -27.09 12.71 2.59
C THR A 45 -27.90 14.01 2.69
N SER A 46 -27.31 15.07 3.24
CA SER A 46 -27.99 16.36 3.38
C SER A 46 -28.27 16.99 2.03
N LYS A 47 -29.55 17.17 1.69
CA LYS A 47 -29.98 17.88 0.46
C LYS A 47 -29.43 19.30 0.36
N ALA A 48 -29.14 19.96 1.49
CA ALA A 48 -28.57 21.31 1.50
C ALA A 48 -27.10 21.34 1.08
N ARG A 49 -26.38 20.22 1.23
CA ARG A 49 -24.98 20.07 0.83
C ARG A 49 -24.84 19.41 -0.54
N ASP A 50 -25.83 18.62 -0.95
CA ASP A 50 -25.91 17.98 -2.27
C ASP A 50 -24.59 17.30 -2.67
N TYR A 51 -24.10 16.40 -1.83
CA TYR A 51 -22.86 15.67 -2.11
C TYR A 51 -23.09 14.52 -3.09
N VAL A 52 -22.07 14.20 -3.89
CA VAL A 52 -21.98 12.89 -4.56
C VAL A 52 -21.89 11.81 -3.48
N VAL A 53 -22.86 10.89 -3.49
CA VAL A 53 -22.89 9.74 -2.58
C VAL A 53 -22.92 8.47 -3.41
N VAL A 54 -21.94 7.58 -3.17
CA VAL A 54 -21.92 6.23 -3.73
C VAL A 54 -22.67 5.31 -2.78
N ASP A 55 -23.75 4.70 -3.25
CA ASP A 55 -24.56 3.79 -2.44
C ASP A 55 -23.88 2.42 -2.28
N LYS A 56 -23.34 2.17 -1.08
CA LYS A 56 -22.73 0.88 -0.68
C LYS A 56 -23.67 0.03 0.19
N THR A 57 -24.93 0.42 0.31
CA THR A 57 -25.80 -0.04 1.40
C THR A 57 -26.41 -1.43 1.16
N ALA A 58 -26.39 -1.92 -0.09
CA ALA A 58 -26.96 -3.22 -0.46
C ALA A 58 -26.45 -4.39 0.38
N LYS A 59 -25.18 -4.34 0.81
CA LYS A 59 -24.54 -5.41 1.58
C LYS A 59 -24.74 -5.28 3.10
N LEU A 60 -25.31 -4.18 3.56
CA LEU A 60 -25.51 -3.94 5.00
C LEU A 60 -26.53 -4.91 5.58
N ALA A 61 -27.58 -5.28 4.84
CA ALA A 61 -28.57 -6.25 5.30
C ALA A 61 -27.93 -7.61 5.65
N GLU A 62 -26.97 -8.07 4.84
CA GLU A 62 -26.26 -9.32 5.12
C GLU A 62 -25.18 -9.14 6.20
N LEU A 63 -24.59 -7.95 6.30
CA LEU A 63 -23.63 -7.62 7.36
C LEU A 63 -24.29 -7.68 8.74
N VAL A 64 -25.50 -7.15 8.90
CA VAL A 64 -26.22 -7.09 10.19
C VAL A 64 -26.87 -8.41 10.61
N ASN A 65 -26.95 -9.39 9.70
CA ASN A 65 -27.31 -10.78 10.02
C ASN A 65 -26.23 -11.46 10.87
N GLN A 66 -25.00 -10.97 10.82
CA GLN A 66 -23.93 -11.40 11.70
C GLN A 66 -24.12 -10.79 13.10
N ARG A 67 -23.61 -11.45 14.16
CA ARG A 67 -23.71 -10.91 15.53
C ARG A 67 -22.50 -10.07 15.93
N LYS A 68 -21.29 -10.51 15.59
CA LYS A 68 -20.05 -9.82 15.94
C LYS A 68 -19.11 -9.91 14.76
N VAL A 69 -18.66 -8.77 14.27
CA VAL A 69 -17.95 -8.64 13.00
C VAL A 69 -16.69 -7.83 13.18
N PHE A 70 -15.63 -8.27 12.51
CA PHE A 70 -14.40 -7.51 12.32
C PHE A 70 -14.15 -7.29 10.84
N ILE A 71 -13.82 -6.05 10.47
CA ILE A 71 -13.39 -5.70 9.11
C ILE A 71 -12.15 -4.80 9.20
N ALA A 72 -11.05 -5.29 8.67
CA ALA A 72 -9.83 -4.54 8.45
C ALA A 72 -9.80 -3.94 7.04
N ARG A 73 -9.52 -2.64 6.94
CA ARG A 73 -9.20 -1.96 5.68
C ARG A 73 -8.15 -0.87 5.88
N PRO A 74 -7.31 -0.61 4.87
CA PRO A 74 -6.40 0.53 4.85
C PRO A 74 -7.08 1.87 5.17
N ARG A 75 -6.27 2.88 5.47
CA ARG A 75 -6.76 4.24 5.72
C ARG A 75 -7.56 4.76 4.52
N ARG A 76 -8.54 5.62 4.82
CA ARG A 76 -9.36 6.36 3.84
C ARG A 76 -10.27 5.52 2.92
N MET A 77 -10.47 4.24 3.22
CA MET A 77 -11.39 3.35 2.50
C MET A 77 -12.89 3.55 2.83
N GLY A 78 -13.25 4.52 3.69
CA GLY A 78 -14.65 4.79 4.07
C GLY A 78 -15.14 4.06 5.32
N LYS A 79 -14.24 3.55 6.17
CA LYS A 79 -14.58 2.81 7.41
C LYS A 79 -15.50 3.62 8.33
N THR A 80 -15.14 4.86 8.64
CA THR A 80 -15.94 5.75 9.51
C THR A 80 -17.31 6.07 8.90
N THR A 81 -17.41 6.16 7.57
CA THR A 81 -18.69 6.32 6.87
C THR A 81 -19.59 5.10 7.07
N LEU A 82 -19.04 3.89 6.97
CA LEU A 82 -19.75 2.65 7.28
C LEU A 82 -20.22 2.61 8.74
N CYS A 83 -19.36 2.99 9.69
CA CYS A 83 -19.72 3.11 11.11
C CYS A 83 -20.90 4.10 11.31
N SER A 84 -20.85 5.25 10.64
CA SER A 84 -21.93 6.25 10.71
C SER A 84 -23.24 5.73 10.09
N MET A 85 -23.19 5.05 8.94
CA MET A 85 -24.37 4.45 8.32
C MET A 85 -25.04 3.43 9.25
N LEU A 86 -24.27 2.53 9.85
CA LEU A 86 -24.81 1.51 10.76
C LEU A 86 -25.34 2.13 12.05
N HIS A 87 -24.67 3.17 12.58
CA HIS A 87 -25.17 3.92 13.72
C HIS A 87 -26.57 4.49 13.42
N GLU A 88 -26.74 5.17 12.29
CA GLU A 88 -28.04 5.72 11.88
C GLU A 88 -29.10 4.64 11.66
N LEU A 89 -28.76 3.53 11.00
CA LEU A 89 -29.71 2.43 10.75
C LEU A 89 -30.20 1.79 12.06
N PHE A 90 -29.30 1.48 13.00
CA PHE A 90 -29.69 0.85 14.25
C PHE A 90 -30.39 1.84 15.21
N ALA A 91 -29.93 3.08 15.31
CA ALA A 91 -30.49 4.06 16.25
C ALA A 91 -31.82 4.68 15.76
N HIS A 92 -31.99 4.81 14.43
CA HIS A 92 -33.07 5.61 13.85
C HIS A 92 -33.82 4.92 12.71
N GLY A 93 -33.42 3.70 12.32
CA GLY A 93 -34.03 2.95 11.24
C GLY A 93 -33.68 3.48 9.84
N LYS A 94 -34.40 2.98 8.84
CA LYS A 94 -34.11 3.23 7.41
C LYS A 94 -34.57 4.59 6.86
N GLY A 95 -35.15 5.47 7.68
CA GLY A 95 -35.78 6.71 7.21
C GLY A 95 -34.85 7.62 6.39
N LYS A 96 -33.58 7.77 6.81
CA LYS A 96 -32.56 8.57 6.11
C LYS A 96 -31.87 7.85 4.95
N PHE A 97 -32.32 6.64 4.64
CA PHE A 97 -31.75 5.80 3.59
C PHE A 97 -32.67 5.73 2.37
N ALA A 98 -33.71 6.56 2.29
CA ALA A 98 -34.62 6.61 1.15
C ALA A 98 -33.86 6.80 -0.17
N GLY A 99 -34.12 5.94 -1.14
CA GLY A 99 -33.43 5.91 -2.43
C GLY A 99 -32.11 5.11 -2.45
N THR A 100 -31.70 4.53 -1.31
CA THR A 100 -30.57 3.58 -1.25
C THR A 100 -31.08 2.13 -1.18
N ALA A 101 -30.25 1.18 -1.58
CA ALA A 101 -30.61 -0.24 -1.61
C ALA A 101 -31.04 -0.80 -0.24
N VAL A 102 -30.45 -0.34 0.86
CA VAL A 102 -30.82 -0.83 2.21
C VAL A 102 -32.22 -0.39 2.63
N TYR A 103 -32.81 0.62 2.00
CA TYR A 103 -34.17 1.05 2.34
C TYR A 103 -35.18 -0.09 2.17
N ASP A 104 -35.04 -0.90 1.12
CA ASP A 104 -35.94 -2.02 0.86
C ASP A 104 -35.47 -3.32 1.52
N LEU A 105 -34.16 -3.43 1.78
CA LEU A 105 -33.54 -4.63 2.35
C LEU A 105 -33.51 -4.65 3.89
N TRP A 106 -33.66 -3.50 4.55
CA TRP A 106 -33.59 -3.41 6.00
C TRP A 106 -34.76 -4.11 6.67
N SER A 107 -34.44 -5.16 7.43
CA SER A 107 -35.42 -6.04 8.09
C SER A 107 -35.40 -5.95 9.62
N GLU A 108 -34.53 -5.14 10.23
CA GLU A 108 -34.54 -4.99 11.69
C GLU A 108 -35.85 -4.34 12.14
N PRO A 109 -36.60 -4.99 13.05
CA PRO A 109 -37.93 -4.54 13.46
C PRO A 109 -37.88 -3.35 14.41
N ASP A 110 -36.81 -3.24 15.19
CA ASP A 110 -36.66 -2.30 16.29
C ASP A 110 -35.50 -1.34 16.05
N VAL A 111 -35.50 -0.24 16.82
CA VAL A 111 -34.33 0.61 17.00
C VAL A 111 -33.60 0.21 18.29
N TYR A 112 -32.29 0.39 18.29
CA TYR A 112 -31.41 -0.07 19.35
C TYR A 112 -30.61 1.09 19.93
N PRO A 113 -30.30 1.08 21.24
CA PRO A 113 -29.30 1.98 21.79
C PRO A 113 -27.91 1.61 21.24
N VAL A 114 -27.26 2.56 20.57
CA VAL A 114 -25.97 2.34 19.89
C VAL A 114 -24.83 2.99 20.66
N ILE A 115 -23.87 2.17 21.10
CA ILE A 115 -22.61 2.59 21.71
C ILE A 115 -21.56 2.72 20.60
N HIS A 116 -21.29 3.95 20.17
CA HIS A 116 -20.27 4.24 19.15
C HIS A 116 -18.97 4.75 19.81
N LEU A 117 -17.91 3.96 19.71
CA LEU A 117 -16.58 4.25 20.27
C LEU A 117 -15.57 4.44 19.13
N SER A 118 -15.12 5.68 18.95
CA SER A 118 -14.09 6.06 17.97
C SER A 118 -12.76 6.29 18.69
N PHE A 119 -11.79 5.38 18.51
CA PHE A 119 -10.55 5.38 19.28
C PHE A 119 -9.49 6.38 18.78
N ASP A 120 -9.67 6.92 17.57
CA ASP A 120 -8.91 8.06 17.05
C ASP A 120 -9.01 9.33 17.93
N LYS A 121 -10.02 9.39 18.80
CA LYS A 121 -10.25 10.47 19.77
C LYS A 121 -9.52 10.26 21.10
N ILE A 122 -8.86 9.12 21.29
CA ILE A 122 -8.11 8.80 22.50
C ILE A 122 -6.62 8.84 22.16
N THR A 123 -6.00 9.98 22.43
CA THR A 123 -4.54 10.11 22.46
C THR A 123 -4.10 10.07 23.91
N ALA A 124 -3.18 9.16 24.22
CA ALA A 124 -2.65 9.03 25.57
C ALA A 124 -1.14 8.90 25.51
N ASP A 125 -0.49 9.58 26.45
CA ASP A 125 0.95 9.64 26.56
C ASP A 125 1.53 8.47 27.35
N ASP A 126 0.71 7.80 28.14
CA ASP A 126 1.05 6.60 28.90
C ASP A 126 -0.19 5.72 29.12
N ALA A 127 0.04 4.53 29.69
CA ALA A 127 -1.05 3.58 29.89
C ALA A 127 -2.08 4.00 30.94
N LEU A 128 -1.68 4.79 31.95
CA LEU A 128 -2.59 5.27 32.99
C LEU A 128 -3.55 6.33 32.42
N GLU A 129 -3.02 7.24 31.60
CA GLU A 129 -3.81 8.22 30.89
C GLU A 129 -4.76 7.54 29.89
N PHE A 130 -4.27 6.54 29.16
CA PHE A 130 -5.10 5.76 28.24
C PHE A 130 -6.26 5.08 28.97
N GLU A 131 -5.97 4.42 30.09
CA GLU A 131 -6.98 3.76 30.92
C GLU A 131 -8.05 4.75 31.38
N LEU A 132 -7.63 5.93 31.84
CA LEU A 132 -8.53 6.99 32.29
C LEU A 132 -9.44 7.50 31.15
N TRP A 133 -8.85 7.80 29.99
CA TRP A 133 -9.61 8.26 28.82
C TRP A 133 -10.59 7.20 28.32
N LEU A 134 -10.18 5.93 28.28
CA LEU A 134 -11.06 4.84 27.91
C LEU A 134 -12.25 4.72 28.86
N LYS A 135 -12.02 4.76 30.18
CA LYS A 135 -13.07 4.75 31.20
C LYS A 135 -14.06 5.91 30.99
N LEU A 136 -13.56 7.13 30.82
CA LEU A 136 -14.39 8.32 30.58
C LEU A 136 -15.20 8.22 29.28
N PHE A 137 -14.58 7.68 28.22
CA PHE A 137 -15.21 7.55 26.92
C PHE A 137 -16.37 6.55 26.95
N VAL A 138 -16.18 5.41 27.63
CA VAL A 138 -17.25 4.42 27.86
C VAL A 138 -18.40 5.03 28.67
N VAL A 139 -18.11 5.73 29.78
CA VAL A 139 -19.14 6.41 30.59
C VAL A 139 -19.97 7.36 29.73
N LYS A 140 -19.30 8.20 28.93
CA LYS A 140 -19.98 9.16 28.05
C LYS A 140 -20.86 8.46 27.02
N ALA A 141 -20.37 7.39 26.41
CA ALA A 141 -21.14 6.65 25.40
C ALA A 141 -22.39 6.00 25.99
N PHE A 142 -22.29 5.38 27.17
CA PHE A 142 -23.44 4.79 27.87
C PHE A 142 -24.44 5.85 28.35
N LYS A 143 -23.96 7.02 28.80
CA LYS A 143 -24.84 8.14 29.17
C LYS A 143 -25.67 8.64 28.00
N LEU A 144 -25.11 8.70 26.79
CA LEU A 144 -25.81 9.16 25.58
C LEU A 144 -26.98 8.25 25.18
N VAL A 145 -26.93 6.97 25.55
CA VAL A 145 -28.00 6.00 25.27
C VAL A 145 -28.97 5.80 26.44
N GLY A 146 -28.90 6.66 27.46
CA GLY A 146 -29.84 6.66 28.59
C GLY A 146 -29.50 5.69 29.71
N PHE A 147 -28.25 5.21 29.80
CA PHE A 147 -27.82 4.40 30.95
C PHE A 147 -27.83 5.24 32.24
N PRO A 148 -28.30 4.68 33.37
CA PRO A 148 -28.29 5.39 34.66
C PRO A 148 -26.90 5.93 35.00
N GLU A 149 -26.85 7.11 35.62
CA GLU A 149 -25.59 7.72 36.01
C GLU A 149 -24.92 6.85 37.07
N VAL A 150 -23.68 6.45 36.80
CA VAL A 150 -22.85 5.68 37.72
C VAL A 150 -22.51 6.58 38.91
N GLU A 151 -22.93 6.20 40.13
CA GLU A 151 -22.93 7.05 41.34
C GLU A 151 -21.54 7.60 41.74
N SER A 152 -20.44 7.04 41.23
CA SER A 152 -19.12 7.69 41.29
C SER A 152 -18.18 7.17 40.21
N PHE A 153 -17.54 8.08 39.45
CA PHE A 153 -16.40 7.70 38.61
C PHE A 153 -15.22 7.32 39.51
N GLN A 154 -15.00 6.02 39.69
CA GLN A 154 -13.92 5.52 40.53
C GLN A 154 -12.66 5.33 39.69
N ARG A 155 -11.78 6.34 39.72
CA ARG A 155 -10.51 6.32 38.99
C ARG A 155 -9.69 5.06 39.29
N ASP A 156 -9.59 4.70 40.56
CA ASP A 156 -8.72 3.63 41.07
C ASP A 156 -9.35 2.23 41.00
N LEU A 157 -10.61 2.13 40.57
CA LEU A 157 -11.25 0.82 40.40
C LEU A 157 -10.62 0.07 39.23
N ALA A 158 -10.25 -1.19 39.45
CA ALA A 158 -9.74 -2.05 38.40
C ALA A 158 -10.70 -2.13 37.20
N LEU A 159 -10.17 -2.20 35.98
CA LEU A 159 -10.95 -2.19 34.74
C LEU A 159 -12.13 -3.17 34.72
N SER A 160 -11.91 -4.40 35.21
CA SER A 160 -12.96 -5.42 35.29
C SER A 160 -14.13 -5.01 36.19
N GLY A 161 -13.82 -4.40 37.34
CA GLY A 161 -14.82 -3.88 38.28
C GLY A 161 -15.52 -2.64 37.73
N PHE A 162 -14.79 -1.75 37.05
CA PHE A 162 -15.34 -0.55 36.44
C PHE A 162 -16.30 -0.88 35.30
N PHE A 163 -15.88 -1.71 34.36
CA PHE A 163 -16.71 -2.09 33.24
C PHE A 163 -17.90 -2.98 33.66
N GLY A 164 -17.75 -3.76 34.74
CA GLY A 164 -18.83 -4.57 35.31
C GLY A 164 -20.07 -3.77 35.73
N GLN A 165 -19.95 -2.45 35.91
CA GLN A 165 -21.08 -1.55 36.24
C GLN A 165 -21.98 -1.27 35.03
N PHE A 166 -21.48 -1.50 33.81
CA PHE A 166 -22.20 -1.26 32.56
C PHE A 166 -22.84 -2.55 32.05
N ASN A 167 -23.83 -3.07 32.79
CA ASN A 167 -24.58 -4.26 32.39
C ASN A 167 -25.82 -3.88 31.53
N PRO A 168 -25.89 -4.29 30.25
CA PRO A 168 -26.97 -3.95 29.33
C PRO A 168 -28.36 -4.40 29.79
N ILE A 169 -28.44 -5.40 30.70
CA ILE A 169 -29.72 -5.87 31.27
C ILE A 169 -30.53 -4.71 31.86
N ALA A 170 -29.87 -3.67 32.39
CA ALA A 170 -30.53 -2.49 32.94
C ALA A 170 -31.34 -1.69 31.91
N LEU A 171 -31.01 -1.81 30.61
CA LEU A 171 -31.67 -1.06 29.53
C LEU A 171 -32.91 -1.76 28.97
N GLN A 172 -33.18 -3.01 29.34
CA GLN A 172 -34.28 -3.85 28.80
C GLN A 172 -34.27 -4.05 27.26
N HIS A 173 -33.34 -3.43 26.54
CA HIS A 173 -33.12 -3.53 25.10
C HIS A 173 -31.77 -4.19 24.81
N GLU A 174 -31.64 -4.83 23.64
CA GLU A 174 -30.33 -5.28 23.17
C GLU A 174 -29.48 -4.08 22.75
N LEU A 175 -28.17 -4.13 23.00
CA LEU A 175 -27.23 -3.08 22.60
C LEU A 175 -26.56 -3.35 21.27
N VAL A 176 -26.19 -2.26 20.58
CA VAL A 176 -25.30 -2.31 19.42
C VAL A 176 -24.00 -1.59 19.74
N PHE A 177 -22.86 -2.22 19.43
CA PHE A 177 -21.54 -1.61 19.56
C PHE A 177 -20.92 -1.37 18.20
N ILE A 178 -20.43 -0.15 17.98
CA ILE A 178 -19.65 0.23 16.80
C ILE A 178 -18.33 0.78 17.29
N ILE A 179 -17.25 0.07 16.98
CA ILE A 179 -15.90 0.42 17.42
C ILE A 179 -15.06 0.76 16.19
N ASP A 180 -14.68 2.02 16.06
CA ASP A 180 -13.87 2.53 14.94
C ASP A 180 -12.43 2.83 15.38
N GLU A 181 -11.49 2.67 14.43
CA GLU A 181 -10.06 2.94 14.57
C GLU A 181 -9.43 2.33 15.84
N TRP A 182 -9.83 1.11 16.22
CA TRP A 182 -9.44 0.50 17.51
C TRP A 182 -7.92 0.42 17.76
N HIS A 183 -7.14 0.33 16.70
CA HIS A 183 -5.68 0.16 16.72
C HIS A 183 -4.95 1.49 16.94
N TYR A 184 -5.66 2.62 16.77
CA TYR A 184 -5.08 3.96 16.84
C TYR A 184 -4.26 4.24 18.11
N PRO A 185 -4.72 3.89 19.34
CA PRO A 185 -3.94 4.15 20.55
C PRO A 185 -2.61 3.40 20.58
N LEU A 186 -2.54 2.22 19.95
CA LEU A 186 -1.30 1.45 19.87
C LEU A 186 -0.36 2.06 18.83
N THR A 187 -0.89 2.42 17.66
CA THR A 187 -0.07 3.06 16.62
C THR A 187 0.42 4.43 17.03
N SER A 188 -0.38 5.23 17.75
CA SER A 188 0.03 6.56 18.21
C SER A 188 1.17 6.52 19.21
N LEU A 189 1.28 5.45 20.03
CA LEU A 189 2.42 5.27 20.93
C LEU A 189 3.72 5.02 20.13
N LEU A 190 3.64 4.22 19.07
CA LEU A 190 4.79 3.99 18.19
C LEU A 190 5.18 5.28 17.47
N GLU A 191 4.21 6.02 16.95
CA GLU A 191 4.43 7.30 16.27
C GLU A 191 5.15 8.31 17.19
N ASN A 192 4.87 8.28 18.50
CA ASN A 192 5.46 9.18 19.49
C ASN A 192 6.70 8.60 20.21
N GLY A 193 7.23 7.46 19.78
CA GLY A 193 8.43 6.83 20.36
C GLY A 193 8.24 6.29 21.79
N LYS A 194 7.02 5.87 22.14
CA LYS A 194 6.62 5.39 23.47
C LYS A 194 6.36 3.88 23.50
N GLU A 195 7.30 3.14 22.94
CA GLU A 195 7.20 1.67 22.78
C GLU A 195 7.11 0.92 24.11
N ASP A 196 7.68 1.49 25.17
CA ASP A 196 7.63 0.95 26.53
C ASP A 196 6.18 0.86 27.07
N GLN A 197 5.31 1.80 26.67
CA GLN A 197 3.90 1.83 27.06
C GLN A 197 3.03 0.89 26.23
N PHE A 198 3.51 0.45 25.06
CA PHE A 198 2.73 -0.31 24.08
C PHE A 198 2.10 -1.56 24.69
N ASN A 199 2.90 -2.38 25.38
CA ASN A 199 2.42 -3.63 25.96
C ASN A 199 1.43 -3.42 27.11
N VAL A 200 1.54 -2.29 27.82
CA VAL A 200 0.64 -1.96 28.93
C VAL A 200 -0.71 -1.47 28.38
N VAL A 201 -0.72 -0.57 27.39
CA VAL A 201 -1.95 -0.15 26.70
C VAL A 201 -2.63 -1.32 25.98
N ARG A 202 -1.85 -2.22 25.38
CA ARG A 202 -2.34 -3.47 24.80
C ARG A 202 -3.06 -4.34 25.83
N ALA A 203 -2.57 -4.41 27.07
CA ALA A 203 -3.23 -5.14 28.16
C ALA A 203 -4.55 -4.47 28.58
N VAL A 204 -4.61 -3.14 28.64
CA VAL A 204 -5.86 -2.39 28.91
C VAL A 204 -6.92 -2.67 27.83
N LEU A 205 -6.52 -2.64 26.55
CA LEU A 205 -7.39 -2.98 25.43
C LEU A 205 -7.88 -4.43 25.51
N ARG A 206 -7.00 -5.39 25.82
CA ARG A 206 -7.37 -6.79 26.04
C ARG A 206 -8.48 -6.91 27.08
N ASP A 207 -8.36 -6.22 28.21
CA ASP A 207 -9.33 -6.31 29.31
C ASP A 207 -10.67 -5.64 28.94
N PHE A 208 -10.64 -4.53 28.20
CA PHE A 208 -11.83 -3.91 27.62
C PHE A 208 -12.58 -4.85 26.67
N TYR A 209 -11.85 -5.50 25.76
CA TYR A 209 -12.43 -6.48 24.85
C TYR A 209 -12.90 -7.74 25.60
N ALA A 210 -12.19 -8.21 26.63
CA ALA A 210 -12.68 -9.32 27.46
C ALA A 210 -14.04 -8.99 28.11
N TRP A 211 -14.22 -7.75 28.60
CA TRP A 211 -15.50 -7.26 29.11
C TRP A 211 -16.58 -7.22 28.02
N LEU A 212 -16.30 -6.60 26.87
CA LEU A 212 -17.25 -6.47 25.77
C LEU A 212 -17.74 -7.84 25.27
N ARG A 213 -16.85 -8.85 25.26
CA ARG A 213 -17.20 -10.24 24.91
C ARG A 213 -18.22 -10.83 25.88
N GLY A 214 -18.09 -10.53 27.17
CA GLY A 214 -18.90 -11.07 28.26
C GLY A 214 -20.25 -10.36 28.48
N LEU A 215 -20.54 -9.30 27.72
CA LEU A 215 -21.80 -8.58 27.86
C LEU A 215 -23.01 -9.42 27.42
N PRO A 216 -24.05 -9.57 28.27
CA PRO A 216 -25.33 -10.14 27.86
C PRO A 216 -26.11 -9.14 27.00
N ASN A 217 -27.11 -9.62 26.24
CA ASN A 217 -28.06 -8.80 25.48
C ASN A 217 -27.40 -7.82 24.49
N VAL A 218 -26.51 -8.33 23.62
CA VAL A 218 -25.90 -7.56 22.52
C VAL A 218 -26.44 -8.04 21.18
N ARG A 219 -27.06 -7.13 20.41
CA ARG A 219 -27.61 -7.40 19.09
C ARG A 219 -26.52 -7.48 18.03
N PHE A 220 -25.58 -6.53 18.04
CA PHE A 220 -24.56 -6.40 17.02
C PHE A 220 -23.28 -5.75 17.56
N ILE A 221 -22.11 -6.24 17.13
CA ILE A 221 -20.81 -5.61 17.39
C ILE A 221 -20.07 -5.47 16.06
N LEU A 222 -19.69 -4.26 15.68
CA LEU A 222 -18.74 -4.00 14.61
C LEU A 222 -17.42 -3.49 15.18
N VAL A 223 -16.31 -4.07 14.73
CA VAL A 223 -14.97 -3.55 14.99
C VAL A 223 -14.25 -3.28 13.67
N MET A 224 -13.80 -2.03 13.49
CA MET A 224 -13.14 -1.53 12.29
C MET A 224 -11.71 -1.06 12.59
N GLY A 225 -10.76 -1.39 11.72
CA GLY A 225 -9.37 -0.92 11.85
C GLY A 225 -8.52 -1.18 10.62
N ILE A 226 -7.20 -1.01 10.73
CA ILE A 226 -6.24 -1.28 9.65
C ILE A 226 -5.66 -2.69 9.77
N MET A 227 -5.14 -3.03 10.94
CA MET A 227 -4.45 -4.31 11.18
C MET A 227 -5.33 -5.26 11.97
N ARG A 228 -4.93 -6.53 12.04
CA ARG A 228 -5.48 -7.51 12.99
C ARG A 228 -4.48 -7.66 14.13
N TYR A 229 -4.86 -7.48 15.40
CA TYR A 229 -3.96 -7.81 16.53
C TYR A 229 -4.36 -9.11 17.23
N SER A 230 -3.37 -9.73 17.89
CA SER A 230 -3.54 -10.94 18.69
C SER A 230 -4.45 -10.80 19.91
N GLU A 231 -4.74 -9.59 20.39
CA GLU A 231 -5.73 -9.36 21.46
C GLU A 231 -7.12 -9.79 21.00
N PHE A 232 -7.37 -9.64 19.70
CA PHE A 232 -8.54 -10.22 19.06
C PHE A 232 -8.47 -11.72 19.02
N SER A 233 -7.33 -12.41 19.07
CA SER A 233 -7.29 -13.89 19.11
C SER A 233 -8.06 -14.46 20.30
N SER A 234 -8.01 -13.80 21.45
CA SER A 234 -8.83 -14.07 22.65
C SER A 234 -10.32 -13.70 22.49
N PHE A 235 -10.66 -12.76 21.60
CA PHE A 235 -12.04 -12.38 21.23
C PHE A 235 -12.58 -13.18 20.01
N THR A 236 -11.68 -13.73 19.19
CA THR A 236 -11.92 -14.52 17.97
C THR A 236 -11.80 -16.01 18.23
N GLY A 237 -11.74 -16.42 19.49
CA GLY A 237 -12.11 -17.77 19.90
C GLY A 237 -13.60 -17.97 19.62
N GLN A 238 -13.92 -18.24 18.35
CA GLN A 238 -15.26 -18.52 17.79
C GLN A 238 -16.33 -17.40 17.80
N ASP A 239 -16.14 -16.28 18.51
CA ASP A 239 -17.22 -15.29 18.70
C ASP A 239 -17.29 -14.13 17.68
N ILE A 240 -16.17 -13.61 17.17
CA ILE A 240 -16.14 -12.58 16.09
C ILE A 240 -15.86 -13.22 14.74
N GLN A 241 -16.69 -12.88 13.75
CA GLN A 241 -16.43 -13.20 12.35
C GLN A 241 -15.56 -12.13 11.68
N ASP A 242 -14.37 -12.53 11.25
CA ASP A 242 -13.52 -11.72 10.39
C ASP A 242 -14.00 -11.79 8.94
N LEU A 243 -14.59 -10.70 8.47
CA LEU A 243 -15.13 -10.56 7.12
C LEU A 243 -14.16 -9.86 6.16
N SER A 244 -12.95 -9.54 6.61
CA SER A 244 -12.01 -8.70 5.85
C SER A 244 -11.67 -9.29 4.48
N MET A 245 -11.44 -10.60 4.40
CA MET A 245 -11.09 -11.28 3.14
C MET A 245 -12.28 -11.99 2.47
N ARG A 246 -13.50 -11.80 2.97
CA ARG A 246 -14.69 -12.48 2.40
C ARG A 246 -15.04 -11.87 1.03
N PRO A 247 -15.11 -12.65 -0.05
CA PRO A 247 -15.40 -12.14 -1.39
C PRO A 247 -16.71 -11.34 -1.48
N TYR A 248 -17.74 -11.75 -0.76
CA TYR A 248 -19.02 -11.05 -0.74
C TYR A 248 -18.89 -9.59 -0.25
N PHE A 249 -17.98 -9.31 0.68
CA PHE A 249 -17.75 -7.99 1.27
C PHE A 249 -16.50 -7.28 0.70
N ALA A 250 -15.94 -7.77 -0.41
CA ALA A 250 -14.67 -7.28 -0.95
C ALA A 250 -14.69 -5.75 -1.22
N ASP A 251 -15.74 -5.30 -1.91
CA ASP A 251 -16.05 -3.92 -2.26
C ASP A 251 -17.07 -3.26 -1.30
N LEU A 252 -17.30 -3.79 -0.10
CA LEU A 252 -18.13 -3.09 0.91
C LEU A 252 -17.57 -1.68 1.20
N LEU A 253 -16.24 -1.56 1.10
CA LEU A 253 -15.47 -0.34 1.27
C LEU A 253 -14.59 -0.14 0.04
N GLY A 254 -14.34 1.12 -0.34
CA GLY A 254 -13.78 1.46 -1.65
C GLY A 254 -14.86 1.64 -2.72
N TYR A 255 -14.48 2.25 -3.84
CA TYR A 255 -15.34 2.34 -5.02
C TYR A 255 -14.91 1.31 -6.05
N ASN A 256 -15.82 0.62 -6.71
CA ASN A 256 -15.49 -0.19 -7.88
C ASN A 256 -15.55 0.67 -9.16
N LEU A 257 -15.08 0.13 -10.29
CA LEU A 257 -15.04 0.85 -11.58
C LEU A 257 -16.42 1.39 -11.99
N GLU A 258 -17.48 0.59 -11.83
CA GLU A 258 -18.82 0.95 -12.27
C GLU A 258 -19.42 2.07 -11.41
N GLU A 259 -19.16 2.03 -10.10
CA GLU A 259 -19.53 3.09 -9.16
C GLU A 259 -18.82 4.40 -9.50
N VAL A 260 -17.53 4.36 -9.87
CA VAL A 260 -16.82 5.56 -10.32
C VAL A 260 -17.45 6.10 -11.60
N ARG A 261 -17.71 5.25 -12.59
CA ARG A 261 -18.33 5.66 -13.88
C ARG A 261 -19.71 6.27 -13.69
N THR A 262 -20.53 5.67 -12.86
CA THR A 262 -21.93 6.09 -12.68
C THR A 262 -22.05 7.32 -11.79
N ASN A 263 -21.42 7.31 -10.60
CA ASN A 263 -21.59 8.37 -9.61
C ASN A 263 -20.78 9.63 -9.94
N PHE A 264 -19.72 9.50 -10.76
CA PHE A 264 -18.91 10.65 -11.21
C PHE A 264 -19.09 10.95 -12.70
N ALA A 265 -20.16 10.45 -13.34
CA ALA A 265 -20.44 10.65 -14.76
C ALA A 265 -20.38 12.13 -15.19
N CYS A 266 -20.88 13.05 -14.36
CA CYS A 266 -20.83 14.49 -14.66
C CYS A 266 -19.41 15.10 -14.58
N TYR A 267 -18.48 14.49 -13.85
CA TYR A 267 -17.11 14.99 -13.69
C TYR A 267 -16.15 14.42 -14.72
N ILE A 268 -16.38 13.19 -15.18
CA ILE A 268 -15.47 12.47 -16.10
C ILE A 268 -15.22 13.27 -17.40
N PRO A 269 -16.24 13.73 -18.16
CA PRO A 269 -16.01 14.53 -19.36
C PRO A 269 -15.30 15.85 -19.07
N ARG A 270 -15.60 16.49 -17.93
CA ARG A 270 -14.98 17.76 -17.53
C ARG A 270 -13.51 17.60 -17.18
N ALA A 271 -13.16 16.53 -16.46
CA ALA A 271 -11.79 16.16 -16.15
C ALA A 271 -10.99 15.81 -17.42
N ALA A 272 -11.58 15.00 -18.31
CA ALA A 272 -10.97 14.61 -19.58
C ALA A 272 -10.68 15.85 -20.46
N ASN A 273 -11.66 16.75 -20.59
CA ASN A 273 -11.50 18.02 -21.32
C ASN A 273 -10.43 18.92 -20.70
N LYS A 274 -10.37 19.05 -19.37
CA LYS A 274 -9.36 19.88 -18.68
C LYS A 274 -7.94 19.31 -18.82
N LEU A 275 -7.80 18.00 -18.98
CA LEU A 275 -6.53 17.32 -19.23
C LEU A 275 -6.16 17.22 -20.72
N GLY A 276 -7.11 17.46 -21.63
CA GLY A 276 -6.92 17.30 -23.07
C GLY A 276 -6.79 15.84 -23.52
N ILE A 277 -7.46 14.91 -22.82
CA ILE A 277 -7.45 13.46 -23.10
C ILE A 277 -8.89 12.95 -23.29
N THR A 278 -9.03 11.72 -23.79
CA THR A 278 -10.34 11.04 -23.88
C THR A 278 -10.84 10.55 -22.51
N GLU A 279 -12.14 10.27 -22.39
CA GLU A 279 -12.71 9.72 -21.15
C GLU A 279 -12.15 8.33 -20.82
N GLU A 280 -11.92 7.51 -21.83
CA GLU A 280 -11.28 6.19 -21.69
C GLU A 280 -9.85 6.32 -21.15
N GLN A 281 -9.04 7.22 -21.71
CA GLN A 281 -7.68 7.49 -21.22
C GLN A 281 -7.68 8.04 -19.80
N LEU A 282 -8.67 8.88 -19.44
CA LEU A 282 -8.83 9.34 -18.07
C LEU A 282 -9.11 8.16 -17.12
N MET A 283 -10.01 7.25 -17.50
CA MET A 283 -10.35 6.09 -16.69
C MET A 283 -9.17 5.12 -16.53
N GLU A 284 -8.38 4.90 -17.58
CA GLU A 284 -7.13 4.12 -17.50
C GLU A 284 -6.13 4.75 -16.53
N GLN A 285 -5.94 6.07 -16.59
CA GLN A 285 -5.05 6.78 -15.67
C GLN A 285 -5.58 6.78 -14.24
N LEU A 286 -6.89 6.90 -14.02
CA LEU A 286 -7.51 6.76 -12.71
C LEU A 286 -7.30 5.36 -12.14
N GLU A 287 -7.45 4.31 -12.95
CA GLU A 287 -7.20 2.93 -12.54
C GLU A 287 -5.73 2.75 -12.12
N GLN A 288 -4.79 3.21 -12.94
CA GLN A 288 -3.35 3.13 -12.64
C GLN A 288 -2.97 3.89 -11.36
N TYR A 289 -3.57 5.07 -11.12
CA TYR A 289 -3.22 5.91 -9.98
C TYR A 289 -3.93 5.52 -8.69
N TYR A 290 -5.23 5.20 -8.74
CA TYR A 290 -6.09 5.19 -7.54
C TYR A 290 -6.83 3.88 -7.30
N ASP A 291 -6.89 2.94 -8.26
CA ASP A 291 -7.43 1.58 -8.08
C ASP A 291 -6.37 0.62 -7.54
N GLY A 292 -6.63 -0.68 -7.47
CA GLY A 292 -5.63 -1.71 -7.20
C GLY A 292 -5.63 -2.24 -5.77
N PHE A 293 -6.52 -1.74 -4.89
CA PHE A 293 -6.76 -2.35 -3.59
C PHE A 293 -7.64 -3.59 -3.75
N CYS A 294 -7.09 -4.76 -3.46
CA CYS A 294 -7.77 -6.04 -3.41
C CYS A 294 -7.55 -6.71 -2.05
N PHE A 295 -8.64 -7.19 -1.44
CA PHE A 295 -8.64 -7.75 -0.10
C PHE A 295 -9.16 -9.19 -0.03
N ASP A 296 -9.88 -9.63 -1.07
CA ASP A 296 -10.60 -10.89 -1.01
C ASP A 296 -9.72 -12.11 -1.28
N GLU A 297 -10.11 -13.23 -0.67
CA GLU A 297 -9.36 -14.49 -0.78
C GLU A 297 -9.36 -15.12 -2.19
N ASN A 298 -10.18 -14.60 -3.11
CA ASN A 298 -10.19 -15.03 -4.51
C ASN A 298 -9.36 -14.10 -5.42
N ALA A 299 -8.79 -13.01 -4.88
CA ALA A 299 -8.07 -11.98 -5.65
C ALA A 299 -8.92 -11.43 -6.83
N SER A 300 -10.22 -11.22 -6.60
CA SER A 300 -11.19 -11.06 -7.68
C SER A 300 -11.74 -9.64 -7.83
N VAL A 301 -11.78 -8.87 -6.74
CA VAL A 301 -12.37 -7.53 -6.74
C VAL A 301 -11.32 -6.50 -6.34
N LYS A 302 -11.11 -5.52 -7.23
CA LYS A 302 -10.29 -4.35 -6.97
C LYS A 302 -11.19 -3.14 -6.74
N VAL A 303 -10.74 -2.26 -5.86
CA VAL A 303 -11.44 -1.01 -5.56
C VAL A 303 -10.50 0.18 -5.49
N TYR A 304 -11.03 1.31 -5.91
CA TYR A 304 -10.46 2.63 -5.76
C TYR A 304 -10.52 3.11 -4.31
N CYS A 305 -9.50 3.86 -3.91
CA CYS A 305 -9.53 4.64 -2.67
C CYS A 305 -10.55 5.79 -2.80
N PRO A 306 -11.65 5.82 -2.01
CA PRO A 306 -12.69 6.85 -2.11
C PRO A 306 -12.15 8.26 -1.95
N TYR A 307 -11.24 8.45 -0.98
CA TYR A 307 -10.65 9.76 -0.73
C TYR A 307 -9.79 10.24 -1.89
N SER A 308 -9.02 9.35 -2.53
CA SER A 308 -8.17 9.74 -3.66
C SER A 308 -9.01 10.15 -4.88
N ILE A 309 -10.07 9.40 -5.19
CA ILE A 309 -11.04 9.76 -6.25
C ILE A 309 -11.72 11.10 -5.96
N ASN A 310 -12.23 11.27 -4.73
CA ASN A 310 -12.86 12.52 -4.32
C ASN A 310 -11.88 13.69 -4.43
N ARG A 311 -10.63 13.54 -3.97
CA ARG A 311 -9.62 14.60 -4.06
C ARG A 311 -9.25 14.91 -5.50
N PHE A 312 -9.16 13.92 -6.38
CA PHE A 312 -8.89 14.12 -7.79
C PHE A 312 -9.95 15.02 -8.43
N PHE A 313 -11.23 14.63 -8.34
CA PHE A 313 -12.32 15.40 -8.95
C PHE A 313 -12.57 16.74 -8.25
N ALA A 314 -12.29 16.86 -6.95
CA ALA A 314 -12.43 18.12 -6.23
C ALA A 314 -11.51 19.24 -6.76
N GLN A 315 -10.42 18.89 -7.45
CA GLN A 315 -9.58 19.88 -8.14
C GLN A 315 -10.31 20.63 -9.27
N LEU A 316 -11.44 20.11 -9.77
CA LEU A 316 -12.26 20.80 -10.77
C LEU A 316 -12.92 22.06 -10.22
N PHE A 317 -13.19 22.13 -8.91
CA PHE A 317 -13.78 23.31 -8.26
C PHE A 317 -12.78 24.45 -8.03
N ASP A 318 -11.49 24.21 -8.24
CA ASP A 318 -10.48 25.28 -8.21
C ASP A 318 -10.11 25.68 -9.65
N PRO A 319 -10.67 26.78 -10.18
CA PRO A 319 -10.44 27.20 -11.55
C PRO A 319 -8.98 27.60 -11.79
N ASN A 320 -8.26 27.98 -10.74
CA ASN A 320 -6.87 28.44 -10.83
C ASN A 320 -5.85 27.29 -10.72
N LYS A 321 -6.30 26.06 -10.42
CA LYS A 321 -5.42 24.89 -10.35
C LYS A 321 -5.51 24.03 -11.60
N GLN A 322 -4.34 23.60 -12.06
CA GLN A 322 -4.22 22.51 -13.02
C GLN A 322 -4.75 21.21 -12.40
N LEU A 323 -5.54 20.48 -13.17
CA LEU A 323 -5.96 19.13 -12.80
C LEU A 323 -4.76 18.21 -13.00
N LEU A 324 -4.32 17.56 -11.92
CA LEU A 324 -3.14 16.70 -11.94
C LEU A 324 -3.41 15.46 -11.10
N PHE A 325 -2.88 14.33 -11.58
CA PHE A 325 -2.70 13.14 -10.76
C PHE A 325 -1.62 13.42 -9.72
N ARG A 326 -1.92 13.07 -8.48
CA ARG A 326 -1.06 13.32 -7.32
C ARG A 326 -1.26 12.24 -6.28
N ASN A 327 -0.29 12.13 -5.38
CA ASN A 327 -0.46 11.44 -4.11
C ASN A 327 -1.58 12.08 -3.26
N PHE A 328 -2.69 11.35 -3.11
CA PHE A 328 -3.83 11.72 -2.27
C PHE A 328 -4.08 10.72 -1.16
N TRP A 329 -3.50 9.51 -1.19
CA TRP A 329 -3.80 8.47 -0.24
C TRP A 329 -3.33 8.81 1.17
N MET A 330 -2.19 9.51 1.34
CA MET A 330 -1.55 9.71 2.65
C MET A 330 -1.20 11.16 3.01
N ASN A 331 -1.52 12.14 2.16
CA ASN A 331 -1.16 13.57 2.26
C ASN A 331 -1.77 14.36 3.47
N SER A 332 -2.02 13.71 4.61
CA SER A 332 -2.19 14.34 5.93
C SER A 332 -0.96 14.01 6.77
N ALA A 333 -0.35 15.01 7.41
CA ALA A 333 0.97 15.02 8.05
C ALA A 333 1.40 13.83 8.95
N ASN A 334 0.52 12.88 9.28
CA ASN A 334 0.77 11.85 10.29
C ASN A 334 0.73 10.41 9.73
N ALA A 335 0.53 10.21 8.43
CA ALA A 335 0.14 8.87 7.95
C ALA A 335 1.33 7.93 7.67
N SER A 336 2.43 8.42 7.10
CA SER A 336 3.69 7.67 6.97
C SER A 336 4.44 7.50 8.28
N VAL A 337 4.03 8.21 9.34
CA VAL A 337 4.68 8.14 10.66
C VAL A 337 4.58 6.74 11.24
N ALA A 338 3.45 6.02 11.13
CA ALA A 338 3.35 4.66 11.65
C ALA A 338 4.39 3.69 11.04
N LEU A 339 4.57 3.70 9.71
CA LEU A 339 5.57 2.86 9.05
C LEU A 339 6.99 3.37 9.33
N THR A 340 7.21 4.69 9.27
CA THR A 340 8.49 5.32 9.57
C THR A 340 8.95 5.01 11.00
N SER A 341 8.08 5.22 11.99
CA SER A 341 8.34 4.91 13.40
C SER A 341 8.52 3.41 13.61
N PHE A 342 7.74 2.55 12.92
CA PHE A 342 7.98 1.11 12.94
C PHE A 342 9.40 0.77 12.46
N LEU A 343 9.84 1.34 11.33
CA LEU A 343 11.18 1.12 10.76
C LEU A 343 12.30 1.71 11.62
N GLN A 344 12.06 2.81 12.32
CA GLN A 344 13.01 3.40 13.28
C GLN A 344 13.19 2.50 14.51
N ALA A 345 12.10 1.94 15.00
CA ALA A 345 12.05 1.06 16.16
C ALA A 345 12.58 -0.36 15.85
N HIS A 346 12.38 -0.84 14.62
CA HIS A 346 12.65 -2.23 14.23
C HIS A 346 13.59 -2.27 13.01
N PRO A 347 14.91 -2.42 13.23
CA PRO A 347 15.84 -2.69 12.15
C PRO A 347 15.42 -3.94 11.37
N LEU A 348 15.30 -3.79 10.06
CA LEU A 348 14.88 -4.85 9.16
C LEU A 348 15.96 -5.94 9.07
N SER A 349 15.51 -7.19 9.00
CA SER A 349 16.39 -8.29 8.62
C SER A 349 16.82 -8.14 7.15
N GLN A 350 17.85 -8.87 6.73
CA GLN A 350 18.25 -8.89 5.31
C GLN A 350 17.08 -9.30 4.40
N THR A 351 16.29 -10.27 4.84
CA THR A 351 15.13 -10.76 4.09
C THR A 351 14.06 -9.67 3.96
N ASP A 352 13.81 -8.89 5.01
CA ASP A 352 12.85 -7.77 4.96
C ASP A 352 13.39 -6.58 4.13
N LEU A 353 14.71 -6.35 4.16
CA LEU A 353 15.41 -5.36 3.33
C LEU A 353 15.31 -5.66 1.84
N THR A 354 15.44 -6.93 1.45
CA THR A 354 15.19 -7.32 0.06
C THR A 354 13.72 -7.05 -0.28
N GLN A 355 12.79 -7.45 0.60
CA GLN A 355 11.35 -7.33 0.36
C GLN A 355 10.83 -5.89 0.27
N ILE A 356 11.36 -4.96 1.06
CA ILE A 356 10.98 -3.55 0.96
C ILE A 356 11.40 -2.95 -0.40
N CYS A 357 12.39 -3.57 -1.05
CA CYS A 357 12.88 -3.18 -2.37
C CYS A 357 12.19 -3.95 -3.50
N LEU A 358 11.70 -5.17 -3.26
CA LEU A 358 10.96 -5.97 -4.23
C LEU A 358 9.61 -5.33 -4.59
N GLN A 359 9.29 -5.27 -5.89
CA GLN A 359 7.96 -4.83 -6.34
C GLN A 359 6.85 -5.84 -5.97
N HIS A 360 7.21 -7.12 -5.80
CA HIS A 360 6.27 -8.21 -5.53
C HIS A 360 6.83 -9.25 -4.56
N PHE A 361 5.95 -9.89 -3.78
CA PHE A 361 6.27 -11.08 -2.97
C PHE A 361 5.05 -11.97 -2.79
N THR A 362 5.27 -13.24 -2.46
CA THR A 362 4.18 -14.16 -2.12
C THR A 362 3.92 -14.23 -0.61
N LEU A 363 2.65 -14.43 -0.26
CA LEU A 363 2.16 -14.76 1.08
C LEU A 363 1.05 -15.81 1.00
N THR A 364 1.01 -16.72 1.94
CA THR A 364 -0.15 -17.62 2.13
C THR A 364 -1.31 -16.89 2.79
N GLN A 365 -2.52 -17.46 2.69
CA GLN A 365 -3.69 -16.92 3.39
C GLN A 365 -3.51 -16.90 4.91
N ASP A 366 -2.89 -17.94 5.47
CA ASP A 366 -2.63 -18.01 6.91
C ASP A 366 -1.72 -16.87 7.34
N GLU A 367 -0.67 -16.57 6.57
CA GLU A 367 0.21 -15.44 6.86
C GLU A 367 -0.50 -14.10 6.81
N ILE A 368 -1.35 -13.82 5.82
CA ILE A 368 -2.08 -12.53 5.80
C ILE A 368 -3.01 -12.40 7.01
N ARG A 369 -3.59 -13.52 7.44
CA ARG A 369 -4.52 -13.59 8.57
C ARG A 369 -3.83 -13.67 9.92
N GLU A 370 -2.52 -13.90 10.01
CA GLU A 370 -1.84 -13.96 11.30
C GLU A 370 -2.05 -12.65 12.08
N PRO A 371 -2.41 -12.72 13.36
CA PRO A 371 -2.56 -11.52 14.17
C PRO A 371 -1.19 -10.87 14.41
N PHE A 372 -1.17 -9.54 14.44
CA PHE A 372 -0.02 -8.74 14.80
C PHE A 372 0.39 -9.00 16.26
N PHE A 373 1.70 -9.19 16.43
CA PHE A 373 2.40 -9.30 17.71
C PHE A 373 3.61 -8.37 17.67
N PHE A 374 3.70 -7.47 18.65
CA PHE A 374 4.85 -6.57 18.77
C PHE A 374 6.15 -7.38 18.96
N GLY A 375 7.19 -7.06 18.19
CA GLY A 375 8.48 -7.76 18.21
C GLY A 375 8.58 -9.07 17.41
N THR A 376 7.49 -9.60 16.85
CA THR A 376 7.50 -10.78 15.95
C THR A 376 6.85 -10.49 14.59
N VAL A 377 6.72 -9.21 14.26
CA VAL A 377 6.07 -8.72 13.05
C VAL A 377 6.76 -9.27 11.81
N LYS A 378 6.01 -9.97 10.96
CA LYS A 378 6.47 -10.28 9.60
C LYS A 378 6.20 -9.05 8.74
N PHE A 379 7.25 -8.36 8.33
CA PHE A 379 7.19 -7.07 7.62
C PHE A 379 6.26 -7.08 6.39
N LYS A 380 6.23 -8.19 5.63
CA LYS A 380 5.29 -8.39 4.51
C LYS A 380 3.82 -8.21 4.88
N GLN A 381 3.40 -8.75 6.02
CA GLN A 381 2.01 -8.67 6.49
C GLN A 381 1.63 -7.23 6.79
N LEU A 382 2.54 -6.49 7.43
CA LEU A 382 2.37 -5.07 7.73
C LEU A 382 2.10 -4.28 6.45
N LEU A 383 2.91 -4.49 5.40
CA LEU A 383 2.75 -3.82 4.11
C LEU A 383 1.39 -4.11 3.45
N VAL A 384 0.91 -5.35 3.53
CA VAL A 384 -0.38 -5.73 2.94
C VAL A 384 -1.56 -5.18 3.75
N GLN A 385 -1.55 -5.34 5.08
CA GLN A 385 -2.67 -4.89 5.93
C GLN A 385 -2.79 -3.36 5.97
N SER A 386 -1.67 -2.64 5.89
CA SER A 386 -1.67 -1.18 5.83
C SER A 386 -2.02 -0.61 4.46
N GLY A 387 -1.99 -1.43 3.40
CA GLY A 387 -2.37 -1.05 2.04
C GLY A 387 -1.22 -0.53 1.17
N TYR A 388 0.05 -0.61 1.63
CA TYR A 388 1.20 -0.33 0.77
C TYR A 388 1.34 -1.36 -0.36
N TYR A 389 1.07 -2.62 -0.01
CA TYR A 389 0.99 -3.73 -0.95
C TYR A 389 -0.44 -4.26 -0.99
N SER A 390 -0.85 -4.78 -2.13
CA SER A 390 -2.16 -5.38 -2.30
C SER A 390 -2.08 -6.67 -3.11
N ILE A 391 -3.10 -7.51 -2.97
CA ILE A 391 -3.19 -8.80 -3.66
C ILE A 391 -3.36 -8.53 -5.16
N LYS A 392 -2.44 -9.04 -5.98
CA LYS A 392 -2.45 -8.88 -7.44
C LYS A 392 -3.04 -10.11 -8.13
N SER A 393 -2.75 -11.30 -7.62
CA SER A 393 -3.28 -12.56 -8.13
C SER A 393 -3.16 -13.68 -7.12
N LEU A 394 -3.91 -14.76 -7.36
CA LEU A 394 -3.82 -16.01 -6.63
C LEU A 394 -2.97 -17.01 -7.44
N VAL A 395 -1.96 -17.59 -6.81
CA VAL A 395 -1.05 -18.58 -7.38
C VAL A 395 -1.22 -19.90 -6.64
N HIS A 396 -1.29 -21.01 -7.37
CA HIS A 396 -1.33 -22.34 -6.79
C HIS A 396 0.09 -22.92 -6.76
N ASN A 397 0.63 -23.18 -5.58
CA ASN A 397 1.94 -23.80 -5.45
C ASN A 397 1.81 -25.31 -5.73
N PRO A 398 2.40 -25.83 -6.83
CA PRO A 398 2.23 -27.23 -7.21
C PRO A 398 2.97 -28.20 -6.27
N ILE A 399 3.95 -27.72 -5.50
CA ILE A 399 4.76 -28.54 -4.58
C ILE A 399 4.04 -28.69 -3.24
N THR A 400 3.55 -27.58 -2.69
CA THR A 400 2.92 -27.57 -1.35
C THR A 400 1.41 -27.81 -1.43
N GLY A 401 0.80 -27.64 -2.61
CA GLY A 401 -0.66 -27.65 -2.81
C GLY A 401 -1.36 -26.44 -2.18
N LYS A 402 -0.60 -25.47 -1.65
CA LYS A 402 -1.16 -24.29 -0.99
C LYS A 402 -1.49 -23.20 -2.01
N ARG A 403 -2.52 -22.42 -1.67
CA ARG A 403 -2.84 -21.16 -2.34
C ARG A 403 -1.98 -20.05 -1.76
N GLU A 404 -1.29 -19.34 -2.64
CA GLU A 404 -0.42 -18.22 -2.31
C GLU A 404 -0.92 -16.96 -3.04
N PHE A 405 -0.93 -15.83 -2.35
CA PHE A 405 -1.22 -14.54 -2.93
C PHE A 405 0.06 -13.92 -3.43
N ASN A 406 0.08 -13.53 -4.70
CA ASN A 406 1.10 -12.62 -5.22
C ASN A 406 0.69 -11.19 -4.83
N CYS A 407 1.46 -10.57 -3.94
CA CYS A 407 1.24 -9.22 -3.47
C CYS A 407 2.23 -8.27 -4.14
N GLY A 408 1.83 -7.04 -4.44
CA GLY A 408 2.71 -6.00 -4.99
C GLY A 408 2.24 -4.61 -4.61
N ILE A 409 3.06 -3.58 -4.91
CA ILE A 409 2.69 -2.18 -4.63
C ILE A 409 1.29 -1.89 -5.18
N THR A 410 0.44 -1.30 -4.34
CA THR A 410 -1.00 -1.20 -4.62
C THR A 410 -1.29 -0.42 -5.91
N ASN A 411 -0.78 0.80 -6.03
CA ASN A 411 -0.94 1.67 -7.19
C ASN A 411 0.09 2.82 -7.17
N GLN A 412 0.02 3.71 -8.15
CA GLN A 412 0.96 4.83 -8.26
C GLN A 412 0.85 5.84 -7.11
N ASP A 413 -0.36 6.15 -6.62
CA ASP A 413 -0.58 7.04 -5.46
C ASP A 413 0.19 6.50 -4.24
N VAL A 414 0.04 5.20 -3.96
CA VAL A 414 0.73 4.50 -2.86
C VAL A 414 2.24 4.40 -3.10
N ALA A 415 2.68 4.15 -4.33
CA ALA A 415 4.10 4.06 -4.69
C ALA A 415 4.83 5.38 -4.40
N GLU A 416 4.22 6.52 -4.78
CA GLU A 416 4.78 7.86 -4.55
C GLU A 416 4.92 8.19 -3.05
N GLU A 417 4.07 7.64 -2.17
CA GLU A 417 4.23 7.77 -0.70
C GLU A 417 5.31 6.85 -0.15
N PHE A 418 5.35 5.62 -0.66
CA PHE A 418 6.23 4.58 -0.13
C PHE A 418 7.71 4.88 -0.44
N GLU A 419 7.99 5.46 -1.62
CA GLU A 419 9.35 5.71 -2.09
C GLU A 419 10.20 6.57 -1.13
N PRO A 420 9.71 7.73 -0.64
CA PRO A 420 10.41 8.49 0.37
C PRO A 420 10.70 7.72 1.65
N VAL A 421 9.74 6.93 2.17
CA VAL A 421 9.89 6.21 3.44
C VAL A 421 11.02 5.19 3.37
N VAL A 422 11.09 4.41 2.28
CA VAL A 422 12.16 3.43 2.07
C VAL A 422 13.50 4.14 1.87
N THR A 423 13.53 5.19 1.05
CA THR A 423 14.76 5.96 0.80
C THR A 423 15.32 6.53 2.10
N ASP A 424 14.48 7.12 2.94
CA ASP A 424 14.86 7.67 4.22
C ASP A 424 15.40 6.56 5.14
N TYR A 425 14.75 5.40 5.17
CA TYR A 425 15.23 4.24 5.93
C TYR A 425 16.63 3.78 5.49
N LEU A 426 16.90 3.69 4.19
CA LEU A 426 18.20 3.24 3.66
C LEU A 426 19.36 4.15 4.08
N VAL A 427 19.09 5.42 4.38
CA VAL A 427 20.10 6.40 4.86
C VAL A 427 19.97 6.70 6.36
N ASN A 428 19.25 5.88 7.11
CA ASN A 428 18.99 6.05 8.55
C ASN A 428 18.35 7.41 8.87
N PHE A 429 17.35 7.80 8.09
CA PHE A 429 16.55 9.02 8.21
C PHE A 429 17.38 10.32 8.20
N ASP A 430 18.56 10.29 7.60
CA ASP A 430 19.37 11.49 7.34
C ASP A 430 18.79 12.25 6.13
N ALA A 431 18.18 13.40 6.41
CA ALA A 431 17.45 14.18 5.40
C ALA A 431 18.35 14.66 4.25
N ASP A 432 19.60 15.06 4.54
CA ASP A 432 20.55 15.53 3.53
C ASP A 432 20.99 14.37 2.63
N LYS A 433 21.29 13.21 3.22
CA LYS A 433 21.61 12.00 2.45
C LYS A 433 20.42 11.51 1.64
N SER A 434 19.20 11.56 2.18
CA SER A 434 17.98 11.15 1.46
C SER A 434 17.77 11.99 0.22
N LYS A 435 17.86 13.32 0.35
CA LYS A 435 17.74 14.24 -0.78
C LYS A 435 18.82 13.98 -1.83
N ALA A 436 20.06 13.75 -1.40
CA ALA A 436 21.15 13.41 -2.30
C ALA A 436 20.92 12.06 -2.99
N LEU A 437 20.42 11.03 -2.28
CA LEU A 437 20.12 9.70 -2.83
C LEU A 437 19.06 9.79 -3.94
N LYS A 438 17.98 10.53 -3.71
CA LYS A 438 16.91 10.77 -4.69
C LYS A 438 17.44 11.48 -5.94
N ALA A 439 18.32 12.46 -5.78
CA ALA A 439 18.95 13.15 -6.90
C ALA A 439 19.80 12.18 -7.75
N GLU A 440 20.64 11.35 -7.13
CA GLU A 440 21.45 10.37 -7.88
C GLU A 440 20.59 9.29 -8.55
N GLY A 441 19.48 8.87 -7.93
CA GLY A 441 18.52 7.96 -8.55
C GLY A 441 17.93 8.54 -9.84
N SER A 442 17.49 9.79 -9.80
CA SER A 442 16.99 10.48 -11.01
C SER A 442 18.06 10.60 -12.10
N GLU A 443 19.31 10.87 -11.73
CA GLU A 443 20.41 10.93 -12.71
C GLU A 443 20.75 9.53 -13.25
N ALA A 444 20.70 8.47 -12.45
CA ALA A 444 20.90 7.09 -12.91
C ALA A 444 19.85 6.69 -13.96
N GLN A 445 18.58 7.07 -13.72
CA GLN A 445 17.47 6.85 -14.63
C GLN A 445 17.68 7.61 -15.95
N LYS A 446 18.09 8.88 -15.89
CA LYS A 446 18.42 9.67 -17.10
C LYS A 446 19.58 9.07 -17.89
N SER A 447 20.62 8.59 -17.21
CA SER A 447 21.76 7.94 -17.86
C SER A 447 21.35 6.66 -18.58
N LEU A 448 20.48 5.84 -17.97
CA LEU A 448 19.95 4.64 -18.62
C LEU A 448 19.07 4.98 -19.83
N LEU A 449 18.20 5.99 -19.73
CA LEU A 449 17.41 6.50 -20.86
C LEU A 449 18.28 7.03 -22.01
N ALA A 450 19.49 7.53 -21.71
CA ALA A 450 20.45 7.98 -22.70
C ALA A 450 21.38 6.87 -23.22
N GLY A 451 21.26 5.63 -22.72
CA GLY A 451 22.15 4.51 -23.03
C GLY A 451 23.56 4.62 -22.44
N ASP A 452 23.81 5.57 -21.53
CA ASP A 452 25.11 5.77 -20.89
C ASP A 452 25.26 4.87 -19.65
N ILE A 453 25.66 3.63 -19.89
CA ILE A 453 25.85 2.60 -18.87
C ILE A 453 26.98 2.97 -17.89
N GLU A 454 28.06 3.63 -18.35
CA GLU A 454 29.15 4.04 -17.47
C GLU A 454 28.67 5.08 -16.45
N CYS A 455 27.98 6.12 -16.93
CA CYS A 455 27.42 7.15 -16.07
C CYS A 455 26.37 6.56 -15.13
N MET A 456 25.49 5.69 -15.63
CA MET A 456 24.52 4.95 -14.80
C MET A 456 25.22 4.22 -13.65
N CYS A 457 26.29 3.46 -13.93
CA CYS A 457 27.04 2.75 -12.89
C CYS A 457 27.70 3.69 -11.87
N ILE A 458 28.21 4.84 -12.32
CA ILE A 458 28.76 5.88 -11.43
C ILE A 458 27.66 6.42 -10.49
N ARG A 459 26.47 6.70 -11.01
CA ARG A 459 25.31 7.15 -10.21
C ARG A 459 24.86 6.09 -9.21
N LEU A 460 24.75 4.84 -9.64
CA LEU A 460 24.44 3.72 -8.75
C LEU A 460 25.49 3.57 -7.63
N ASN A 461 26.78 3.73 -7.92
CA ASN A 461 27.81 3.73 -6.89
C ASN A 461 27.67 4.89 -5.89
N GLN A 462 27.30 6.08 -6.36
CA GLN A 462 27.03 7.23 -5.48
C GLN A 462 25.80 6.99 -4.58
N ILE A 463 24.85 6.16 -5.01
CA ILE A 463 23.71 5.71 -4.21
C ILE A 463 24.19 4.69 -3.18
N LEU A 464 24.83 3.60 -3.63
CA LEU A 464 25.30 2.53 -2.75
C LEU A 464 26.19 3.07 -1.63
N CYS A 465 27.13 3.97 -1.91
CA CYS A 465 27.98 4.56 -0.86
C CYS A 465 27.26 5.40 0.20
N LYS A 466 26.02 5.85 -0.07
CA LYS A 466 25.21 6.60 0.89
C LYS A 466 24.29 5.70 1.72
N ILE A 467 24.05 4.46 1.30
CA ILE A 467 23.29 3.48 2.07
C ILE A 467 24.01 3.20 3.39
N HIS A 468 23.26 3.12 4.48
CA HIS A 468 23.80 2.93 5.80
C HIS A 468 24.61 1.63 5.90
N TYR A 469 25.81 1.69 6.49
CA TYR A 469 26.78 0.60 6.46
C TYR A 469 26.25 -0.74 7.04
N LYS A 470 25.37 -0.68 8.06
CA LYS A 470 24.75 -1.90 8.65
C LYS A 470 23.88 -2.67 7.66
N ILE A 471 23.35 -2.00 6.65
CA ILE A 471 22.55 -2.61 5.57
C ILE A 471 23.50 -3.30 4.59
N LEU A 472 24.56 -2.59 4.17
CA LEU A 472 25.51 -3.10 3.17
C LEU A 472 26.43 -4.20 3.70
N SER A 473 26.80 -4.18 4.98
CA SER A 473 27.75 -5.16 5.56
C SER A 473 27.27 -6.61 5.46
N HIS A 474 25.97 -6.82 5.22
CA HIS A 474 25.37 -8.14 5.03
C HIS A 474 24.83 -8.36 3.62
N ALA A 475 25.06 -7.44 2.68
CA ALA A 475 24.48 -7.50 1.33
C ALA A 475 24.94 -8.75 0.56
N ASN A 476 23.95 -9.46 0.01
CA ASN A 476 24.12 -10.53 -0.96
C ASN A 476 23.73 -10.03 -2.36
N GLU A 477 23.88 -10.90 -3.36
CA GLU A 477 23.54 -10.58 -4.76
C GLU A 477 22.09 -10.13 -4.90
N GLU A 478 21.18 -10.83 -4.22
CA GLU A 478 19.74 -10.55 -4.20
C GLU A 478 19.46 -9.13 -3.68
N LEU A 479 20.09 -8.70 -2.58
CA LEU A 479 19.88 -7.37 -2.03
C LEU A 479 20.43 -6.27 -2.95
N TYR A 480 21.60 -6.47 -3.56
CA TYR A 480 22.12 -5.53 -4.56
C TYR A 480 21.19 -5.42 -5.76
N ARG A 481 20.67 -6.55 -6.23
CA ARG A 481 19.71 -6.60 -7.32
C ARG A 481 18.48 -5.78 -7.02
N SER A 482 17.89 -5.94 -5.85
CA SER A 482 16.70 -5.18 -5.47
C SER A 482 16.98 -3.70 -5.25
N PHE A 483 18.17 -3.31 -4.76
CA PHE A 483 18.56 -1.89 -4.74
C PHE A 483 18.67 -1.30 -6.15
N ILE A 484 19.39 -1.98 -7.04
CA ILE A 484 19.57 -1.52 -8.42
C ILE A 484 18.20 -1.42 -9.12
N ALA A 485 17.36 -2.45 -9.00
CA ALA A 485 16.01 -2.46 -9.55
C ALA A 485 15.19 -1.25 -9.09
N ARG A 486 15.21 -0.99 -7.77
CA ARG A 486 14.48 0.12 -7.17
C ARG A 486 14.94 1.47 -7.69
N PHE A 487 16.25 1.74 -7.67
CA PHE A 487 16.77 3.05 -8.08
C PHE A 487 16.68 3.30 -9.58
N LEU A 488 16.67 2.25 -10.40
CA LEU A 488 16.44 2.36 -11.85
C LEU A 488 14.95 2.45 -12.22
N SER A 489 14.04 1.97 -11.36
CA SER A 489 12.60 2.05 -11.61
C SER A 489 12.11 3.49 -11.62
N ALA A 490 11.41 3.87 -12.69
CA ALA A 490 10.88 5.23 -12.88
C ALA A 490 9.64 5.19 -13.80
N ASN A 491 8.92 6.32 -13.91
CA ASN A 491 7.73 6.38 -14.78
C ASN A 491 8.00 5.96 -16.24
N LEU A 492 9.20 6.19 -16.77
CA LEU A 492 9.61 5.79 -18.13
C LEU A 492 10.48 4.52 -18.17
N ILE A 493 10.82 3.94 -17.02
CA ILE A 493 11.74 2.80 -16.94
C ILE A 493 11.07 1.73 -16.10
N LYS A 494 10.56 0.70 -16.75
CA LYS A 494 10.03 -0.48 -16.06
C LYS A 494 11.16 -1.45 -15.80
N VAL A 495 11.46 -1.72 -14.53
CA VAL A 495 12.46 -2.72 -14.14
C VAL A 495 11.77 -3.93 -13.55
N SER A 496 12.13 -5.13 -14.01
CA SER A 496 11.62 -6.41 -13.51
C SER A 496 12.78 -7.28 -13.04
N GLU A 497 12.62 -7.95 -11.90
CA GLU A 497 13.61 -8.89 -11.35
C GLU A 497 13.29 -10.34 -11.74
N GLU A 498 14.32 -11.18 -11.82
CA GLU A 498 14.19 -12.64 -11.98
C GLU A 498 13.31 -13.06 -13.16
N VAL A 499 13.46 -12.37 -14.28
CA VAL A 499 12.58 -12.56 -15.43
C VAL A 499 12.91 -13.89 -16.11
N VAL A 500 11.97 -14.83 -16.01
CA VAL A 500 12.08 -16.18 -16.58
C VAL A 500 11.76 -16.15 -18.07
N ASN A 501 12.61 -16.78 -18.87
CA ASN A 501 12.39 -17.05 -20.29
C ASN A 501 12.63 -18.54 -20.61
N THR A 502 12.48 -18.93 -21.87
CA THR A 502 12.63 -20.32 -22.31
C THR A 502 14.05 -20.88 -22.19
N LEU A 503 15.06 -20.01 -22.04
CA LEU A 503 16.49 -20.34 -22.00
C LEU A 503 17.11 -20.14 -20.61
N GLY A 504 16.37 -19.58 -19.64
CA GLY A 504 16.84 -19.33 -18.28
C GLY A 504 16.15 -18.16 -17.61
N ARG A 505 16.86 -17.48 -16.71
CA ARG A 505 16.33 -16.39 -15.89
C ARG A 505 17.33 -15.24 -15.84
N CYS A 506 16.96 -14.07 -16.34
CA CYS A 506 17.78 -12.86 -16.22
C CYS A 506 17.64 -12.27 -14.81
N ASP A 507 18.71 -11.68 -14.27
CA ASP A 507 18.63 -11.04 -12.95
C ASP A 507 17.70 -9.84 -12.98
N LEU A 508 17.94 -8.91 -13.91
CA LEU A 508 17.14 -7.71 -14.11
C LEU A 508 16.84 -7.48 -15.58
N VAL A 509 15.69 -6.86 -15.86
CA VAL A 509 15.34 -6.37 -17.19
C VAL A 509 14.77 -4.98 -17.03
N ALA A 510 15.46 -3.98 -17.57
CA ALA A 510 14.97 -2.60 -17.62
C ALA A 510 14.47 -2.27 -19.03
N VAL A 511 13.24 -1.77 -19.13
CA VAL A 511 12.58 -1.41 -20.39
C VAL A 511 12.33 0.09 -20.40
N THR A 512 12.93 0.78 -21.37
CA THR A 512 12.67 2.20 -21.67
C THR A 512 11.68 2.31 -22.84
N PRO A 513 11.21 3.52 -23.22
CA PRO A 513 10.30 3.67 -24.37
C PRO A 513 10.89 3.19 -25.71
N ASP A 514 12.22 3.15 -25.80
CA ASP A 514 12.99 2.95 -27.02
C ASP A 514 13.99 1.79 -26.96
N HIS A 515 14.23 1.18 -25.79
CA HIS A 515 15.30 0.20 -25.62
C HIS A 515 15.01 -0.81 -24.50
N LEU A 516 15.61 -2.00 -24.62
CA LEU A 516 15.54 -3.06 -23.61
C LEU A 516 16.95 -3.43 -23.11
N TYR A 517 17.13 -3.43 -21.80
CA TYR A 517 18.39 -3.72 -21.11
C TYR A 517 18.25 -4.95 -20.21
N PRO A 518 18.62 -6.15 -20.68
CA PRO A 518 18.82 -7.31 -19.82
C PRO A 518 20.11 -7.10 -19.02
N ILE A 519 20.04 -7.11 -17.69
CA ILE A 519 21.18 -6.85 -16.82
C ILE A 519 21.47 -8.10 -15.98
N GLU A 520 22.71 -8.59 -16.06
CA GLU A 520 23.24 -9.71 -15.25
C GLU A 520 24.20 -9.17 -14.17
N LEU A 521 24.06 -9.68 -12.95
CA LEU A 521 24.88 -9.26 -11.83
C LEU A 521 25.94 -10.31 -11.50
N LYS A 522 27.13 -9.83 -11.13
CA LYS A 522 28.24 -10.68 -10.69
C LYS A 522 28.87 -10.12 -9.44
N ARG A 523 29.24 -11.01 -8.52
CA ARG A 523 29.96 -10.64 -7.30
C ARG A 523 31.44 -10.95 -7.39
N LEU A 524 32.22 -10.03 -6.86
CA LEU A 524 33.65 -10.14 -6.69
C LEU A 524 33.94 -10.24 -5.18
N GLY A 525 34.47 -11.38 -4.75
CA GLY A 525 34.73 -11.64 -3.33
C GLY A 525 35.76 -10.67 -2.75
N ALA A 526 35.73 -10.47 -1.42
CA ALA A 526 36.52 -9.43 -0.75
C ALA A 526 38.05 -9.52 -0.99
N ASP A 527 38.56 -10.72 -1.28
CA ASP A 527 39.98 -11.00 -1.57
C ASP A 527 40.33 -10.87 -3.05
N GLN A 528 39.33 -10.82 -3.93
CA GLN A 528 39.51 -10.74 -5.38
C GLN A 528 39.54 -9.27 -5.82
N LYS A 529 40.73 -8.73 -6.15
CA LYS A 529 40.91 -7.28 -6.43
C LYS A 529 41.56 -6.93 -7.77
N THR A 530 42.16 -7.90 -8.44
CA THR A 530 42.89 -7.66 -9.69
C THR A 530 41.94 -7.41 -10.85
N GLU A 531 42.40 -6.66 -11.86
CA GLU A 531 41.68 -6.50 -13.12
C GLU A 531 41.37 -7.87 -13.76
N HIS A 532 42.26 -8.85 -13.59
CA HIS A 532 42.03 -10.21 -14.05
C HIS A 532 40.77 -10.83 -13.43
N HIS A 533 40.58 -10.72 -12.10
CA HIS A 533 39.37 -11.25 -11.47
C HIS A 533 38.09 -10.53 -11.96
N LYS A 534 38.17 -9.21 -12.18
CA LYS A 534 37.05 -8.43 -12.74
C LYS A 534 36.71 -8.90 -14.16
N PHE A 535 37.73 -9.06 -15.01
CA PHE A 535 37.58 -9.56 -16.37
C PHE A 535 36.98 -10.96 -16.40
N THR A 536 37.42 -11.88 -15.52
CA THR A 536 36.84 -13.22 -15.40
C THR A 536 35.34 -13.14 -15.10
N ARG A 537 34.93 -12.29 -14.15
CA ARG A 537 33.50 -12.12 -13.83
C ARG A 537 32.68 -11.53 -14.97
N LEU A 538 33.24 -10.57 -15.71
CA LEU A 538 32.57 -10.05 -16.91
C LEU A 538 32.34 -11.14 -17.94
N THR A 539 33.35 -11.99 -18.18
CA THR A 539 33.27 -13.10 -19.13
C THR A 539 32.30 -14.20 -18.67
N ASP A 540 32.26 -14.51 -17.38
CA ASP A 540 31.26 -15.41 -16.79
C ASP A 540 29.83 -14.87 -17.05
N GLY A 541 29.63 -13.57 -16.83
CA GLY A 541 28.33 -12.90 -17.05
C GLY A 541 27.94 -12.85 -18.51
N GLU A 542 28.88 -12.56 -19.41
CA GLU A 542 28.66 -12.61 -20.87
C GLU A 542 28.23 -13.99 -21.34
N THR A 543 28.94 -15.04 -20.92
CA THR A 543 28.58 -16.42 -21.28
C THR A 543 27.15 -16.74 -20.87
N GLN A 544 26.78 -16.40 -19.63
CA GLN A 544 25.46 -16.65 -19.10
C GLN A 544 24.36 -15.83 -19.80
N LEU A 545 24.63 -14.56 -20.12
CA LEU A 545 23.67 -13.69 -20.79
C LEU A 545 23.42 -14.14 -22.24
N LEU A 546 24.47 -14.62 -22.93
CA LEU A 546 24.39 -15.22 -24.26
C LEU A 546 23.65 -16.56 -24.26
N GLU A 547 23.95 -17.46 -23.32
CA GLU A 547 23.26 -18.75 -23.16
C GLU A 547 21.76 -18.56 -22.89
N ARG A 548 21.40 -17.50 -22.16
CA ARG A 548 20.00 -17.12 -21.86
C ARG A 548 19.33 -16.31 -22.95
N GLY A 549 20.05 -16.05 -24.05
CA GLY A 549 19.55 -15.38 -25.25
C GLY A 549 19.08 -13.94 -25.02
N TYR A 550 19.77 -13.14 -24.20
CA TYR A 550 19.45 -11.72 -23.96
C TYR A 550 18.04 -11.43 -23.44
N GLY A 551 17.29 -12.42 -22.93
CA GLY A 551 15.87 -12.15 -22.69
C GLY A 551 15.05 -12.04 -23.98
N SER A 552 15.43 -12.76 -25.03
CA SER A 552 14.57 -12.98 -26.20
C SER A 552 13.19 -13.49 -25.76
N ASN A 553 12.13 -12.88 -26.31
CA ASN A 553 10.70 -13.06 -25.98
C ASN A 553 10.17 -12.34 -24.72
N LEU A 554 10.82 -11.29 -24.21
CA LEU A 554 10.36 -10.59 -23.00
C LEU A 554 9.39 -9.42 -23.22
N THR A 555 9.31 -8.87 -24.43
CA THR A 555 8.37 -7.79 -24.78
C THR A 555 7.69 -8.09 -26.11
N ASP A 556 6.41 -7.74 -26.23
CA ASP A 556 5.65 -7.85 -27.49
C ASP A 556 6.14 -6.86 -28.57
N ASN A 557 7.00 -5.89 -28.18
CA ASN A 557 7.63 -4.92 -29.05
C ASN A 557 9.07 -5.34 -29.40
N ASP A 558 9.44 -5.28 -30.67
CA ASP A 558 10.80 -5.45 -31.21
C ASP A 558 11.71 -4.26 -30.85
N LEU A 559 11.90 -4.01 -29.55
CA LEU A 559 12.84 -2.98 -29.08
C LEU A 559 14.28 -3.45 -29.25
N PRO A 560 15.22 -2.56 -29.66
CA PRO A 560 16.64 -2.84 -29.63
C PRO A 560 17.10 -3.29 -28.24
N GLN A 561 18.04 -4.24 -28.20
CA GLN A 561 18.51 -4.86 -26.97
C GLN A 561 20.00 -4.61 -26.74
N THR A 562 20.35 -4.25 -25.51
CA THR A 562 21.76 -4.20 -25.07
C THR A 562 21.90 -4.95 -23.75
N GLY A 563 22.56 -6.10 -23.80
CA GLY A 563 22.92 -6.86 -22.60
C GLY A 563 23.91 -6.06 -21.75
N VAL A 564 23.69 -6.00 -20.44
CA VAL A 564 24.56 -5.29 -19.49
C VAL A 564 25.01 -6.29 -18.43
N ILE A 565 26.31 -6.31 -18.13
CA ILE A 565 26.89 -7.10 -17.05
C ILE A 565 27.48 -6.15 -16.03
N LEU A 566 27.12 -6.28 -14.75
CA LEU A 566 27.64 -5.46 -13.66
C LEU A 566 28.39 -6.32 -12.64
N VAL A 567 29.64 -5.96 -12.35
CA VAL A 567 30.46 -6.66 -11.34
C VAL A 567 30.55 -5.82 -10.08
N ILE A 568 30.03 -6.32 -8.96
CA ILE A 568 29.96 -5.65 -7.66
C ILE A 568 31.06 -6.20 -6.74
N SER A 569 31.87 -5.28 -6.18
CA SER A 569 32.87 -5.58 -5.15
C SER A 569 32.20 -5.77 -3.80
N ASP A 570 32.30 -6.95 -3.20
CA ASP A 570 31.79 -7.20 -1.85
C ASP A 570 32.55 -6.41 -0.78
N LYS A 571 33.80 -6.03 -1.06
CA LYS A 571 34.61 -5.24 -0.14
C LYS A 571 34.20 -3.78 -0.13
N ASP A 572 33.98 -3.21 -1.31
CA ASP A 572 33.77 -1.76 -1.47
C ASP A 572 32.27 -1.41 -1.60
N HIS A 573 31.40 -2.42 -1.71
CA HIS A 573 29.96 -2.31 -1.95
C HIS A 573 29.63 -1.43 -3.16
N GLN A 574 30.40 -1.59 -4.24
CA GLN A 574 30.38 -0.75 -5.45
C GLN A 574 30.52 -1.62 -6.71
N ILE A 575 29.86 -1.21 -7.79
CA ILE A 575 30.11 -1.68 -9.15
C ILE A 575 31.53 -1.29 -9.52
N CYS A 576 32.39 -2.26 -9.76
CA CYS A 576 33.82 -2.08 -10.02
C CYS A 576 34.23 -2.40 -11.46
N ALA A 577 33.33 -3.01 -12.24
CA ALA A 577 33.42 -3.18 -13.68
C ALA A 577 32.04 -3.37 -14.31
N TRP A 578 31.91 -3.03 -15.59
CA TRP A 578 30.71 -3.26 -16.39
C TRP A 578 31.09 -3.68 -17.81
N ARG A 579 30.20 -4.41 -18.49
CA ARG A 579 30.31 -4.74 -19.92
C ARG A 579 28.94 -4.64 -20.57
N THR A 580 28.89 -4.12 -21.79
CA THR A 580 27.70 -4.11 -22.65
C THR A 580 27.90 -5.07 -23.81
N LEU A 581 26.81 -5.65 -24.28
CA LEU A 581 26.76 -6.57 -25.41
C LEU A 581 25.63 -6.13 -26.34
N THR A 582 25.98 -5.68 -27.54
CA THR A 582 25.01 -5.24 -28.55
C THR A 582 25.12 -6.12 -29.78
N GLN A 583 23.99 -6.66 -30.24
CA GLN A 583 23.96 -7.48 -31.44
C GLN A 583 23.91 -6.58 -32.68
N THR A 584 24.86 -6.78 -33.61
CA THR A 584 24.96 -6.05 -34.87
C THR A 584 25.01 -7.03 -36.04
N ASP A 585 24.84 -6.52 -37.27
CA ASP A 585 24.97 -7.32 -38.50
C ASP A 585 26.37 -7.96 -38.65
N ALA A 586 27.39 -7.43 -37.97
CA ALA A 586 28.76 -7.93 -37.99
C ALA A 586 29.09 -8.92 -36.85
N GLY A 587 28.15 -9.19 -35.94
CA GLY A 587 28.34 -10.02 -34.75
C GLY A 587 28.02 -9.27 -33.45
N ILE A 588 28.50 -9.80 -32.33
CA ILE A 588 28.30 -9.18 -31.00
C ILE A 588 29.43 -8.18 -30.76
N GLU A 589 29.09 -6.91 -30.64
CA GLU A 589 30.01 -5.87 -30.18
C GLU A 589 29.93 -5.76 -28.66
N HIS A 590 31.09 -5.60 -28.01
CA HIS A 590 31.16 -5.37 -26.58
C HIS A 590 31.94 -4.10 -26.23
N HIS A 591 31.45 -3.36 -25.24
CA HIS A 591 32.18 -2.27 -24.59
C HIS A 591 32.25 -2.56 -23.09
N GLU A 592 33.43 -2.40 -22.51
CA GLU A 592 33.63 -2.59 -21.07
C GLU A 592 34.36 -1.42 -20.43
N GLY A 593 34.10 -1.22 -19.15
CA GLY A 593 34.76 -0.20 -18.33
C GLY A 593 35.02 -0.70 -16.92
N TYR A 594 36.08 -0.17 -16.31
CA TYR A 594 36.46 -0.46 -14.93
C TYR A 594 36.28 0.81 -14.10
N ILE A 595 35.43 0.74 -13.08
CA ILE A 595 35.11 1.90 -12.25
C ILE A 595 36.05 1.89 -11.02
N PRO A 596 36.82 2.97 -10.79
CA PRO A 596 37.61 3.14 -9.58
C PRO A 596 36.71 3.20 -8.35
N SER A 597 37.19 2.70 -7.21
CA SER A 597 36.48 2.88 -5.95
C SER A 597 36.31 4.37 -5.67
N LEU A 598 35.11 4.78 -5.23
CA LEU A 598 34.81 6.14 -4.80
C LEU A 598 35.70 6.62 -3.65
N ASN A 599 36.27 5.69 -2.86
CA ASN A 599 37.27 6.02 -1.83
C ASN A 599 38.59 6.56 -2.44
N VAL A 600 38.83 6.35 -3.73
CA VAL A 600 40.03 6.77 -4.48
C VAL A 600 39.74 8.00 -5.36
N LEU A 601 38.46 8.29 -5.65
CA LEU A 601 38.06 9.42 -6.49
C LEU A 601 37.97 10.71 -5.67
N THR A 602 38.68 11.75 -6.11
CA THR A 602 38.56 13.09 -5.49
C THR A 602 37.21 13.72 -5.86
N GLN A 603 36.60 14.51 -4.96
CA GLN A 603 35.29 15.17 -5.14
C GLN A 603 35.15 15.96 -6.47
N GLN A 604 36.26 16.36 -7.11
CA GLN A 604 36.24 17.03 -8.42
C GLN A 604 36.00 16.09 -9.61
N GLN A 605 36.47 14.84 -9.57
CA GLN A 605 36.26 13.87 -10.66
C GLN A 605 34.81 13.39 -10.73
N VAL A 606 34.15 13.33 -9.57
CA VAL A 606 32.76 12.89 -9.39
C VAL A 606 31.75 13.95 -9.86
N LYS A 607 32.12 15.24 -9.85
CA LYS A 607 31.20 16.37 -10.13
C LYS A 607 30.98 16.65 -11.63
N TYR A 608 31.88 16.19 -12.51
CA TYR A 608 31.89 16.58 -13.93
C TYR A 608 31.71 15.43 -14.93
N GLY A 609 31.50 14.18 -14.49
CA GLY A 609 31.23 13.05 -15.38
C GLY A 609 32.30 12.76 -16.45
N ARG A 610 33.45 13.45 -16.42
CA ARG A 610 34.55 13.29 -17.38
C ARG A 610 35.72 12.64 -16.67
N VAL A 611 35.73 11.31 -16.66
CA VAL A 611 36.98 10.56 -16.50
C VAL A 611 37.50 10.32 -17.92
N HIS A 612 38.57 11.03 -18.30
CA HIS A 612 39.26 10.72 -19.55
C HIS A 612 40.06 9.43 -19.38
N TRP A 613 39.56 8.34 -19.96
CA TRP A 613 40.30 7.09 -20.05
C TRP A 613 41.17 7.08 -21.31
N GLN A 614 42.47 6.83 -21.15
CA GLN A 614 43.32 6.43 -22.25
C GLN A 614 42.89 5.02 -22.70
N THR A 615 42.16 4.93 -23.81
CA THR A 615 42.02 3.68 -24.56
C THR A 615 43.41 3.21 -25.00
N LYS A 616 44.00 2.25 -24.28
CA LYS A 616 45.14 1.49 -24.80
C LYS A 616 44.62 0.52 -25.85
N GLN A 617 44.58 0.97 -27.11
CA GLN A 617 44.62 0.05 -28.23
C GLN A 617 45.92 -0.77 -28.10
N GLN A 618 45.81 -2.09 -27.92
CA GLN A 618 46.95 -3.00 -28.05
C GLN A 618 47.50 -2.89 -29.47
N LYS A 619 48.65 -2.25 -29.64
CA LYS A 619 49.45 -2.38 -30.86
C LYS A 619 50.11 -3.77 -30.88
N PRO A 620 50.15 -4.46 -32.03
CA PRO A 620 50.85 -5.73 -32.14
C PRO A 620 52.36 -5.54 -31.88
N SER A 621 52.93 -6.50 -31.15
CA SER A 621 54.33 -6.52 -30.70
C SER A 621 55.33 -6.44 -31.86
N PRO A 622 56.41 -5.64 -31.74
CA PRO A 622 57.51 -5.72 -32.68
C PRO A 622 58.34 -6.97 -32.37
N THR A 623 58.45 -7.85 -33.37
CA THR A 623 59.47 -8.90 -33.42
C THR A 623 60.87 -8.28 -33.27
N GLN A 624 61.70 -8.88 -32.42
CA GLN A 624 63.14 -8.66 -32.32
C GLN A 624 63.85 -9.99 -32.00
N PRO A 625 65.15 -10.14 -32.32
CA PRO A 625 65.95 -9.52 -33.39
C PRO A 625 66.16 -10.45 -34.58
#